data_AF-A0A2W5WL26-F1
#
_entry.id   AF-A0A2W5WL26-F1
#
_cell.length_a   1.000
_cell.length_b   1.000
_cell.length_c   1.000
_cell.angle_alpha   90.00
_cell.angle_beta   90.00
_cell.angle_gamma   90.00
#
_symmetry.space_group_name_H-M   'P 1'
#
loop_
_entity.id
_entity.type
_entity.pdbx_description
1 polymer ?
#
loop_
_entity_poly.entity_id
_entity_poly.type
_entity_poly.pdbx_seq_one_letter_code
_entity_poly.pdbx_strand_id
1 'polypeptide(L)'
;MSEAVTARRYPALVVVLVAVAALALGALGGLVAGTSIRTPQVAEEGSVEAGFSRDMQAHHAQAVELAVLVRDRSTDEEVRTVALDMLLTQQNQIGQMASWLRTWGLPAAGVAPPMAWMSEGGHGHGEDADAGFAAMPGWVSREDMARLADADGDVADRIFLELMIAHHEGGVEMARDAAERARVEQVTALANGIVVTQEQETAMLRSMLEARGGPVDPAG
;
A
#
# COMPACT_ATOMS: atom_id res chain seq x y z
N MET A 1 -86.15 -30.32 10.95
CA MET A 1 -85.32 -30.30 9.72
C MET A 1 -83.98 -29.73 10.12
N SER A 2 -82.95 -30.56 10.15
CA SER A 2 -81.60 -30.23 10.58
C SER A 2 -80.71 -30.20 9.35
N GLU A 3 -80.18 -29.03 8.97
CA GLU A 3 -79.09 -28.93 7.99
C GLU A 3 -77.80 -28.63 8.74
N ALA A 4 -76.89 -29.59 8.73
CA ALA A 4 -75.54 -29.43 9.23
C ALA A 4 -74.70 -28.70 8.19
N VAL A 5 -74.27 -27.48 8.48
CA VAL A 5 -73.23 -26.78 7.71
C VAL A 5 -71.91 -27.49 7.93
N THR A 6 -71.45 -28.25 6.93
CA THR A 6 -70.14 -28.89 6.94
C THR A 6 -69.07 -27.85 6.59
N ALA A 7 -68.29 -27.45 7.59
CA ALA A 7 -67.14 -26.56 7.41
C ALA A 7 -66.13 -27.17 6.44
N ARG A 8 -65.91 -26.49 5.31
CA ARG A 8 -64.96 -26.88 4.26
C ARG A 8 -63.53 -26.90 4.83
N ARG A 9 -62.99 -28.09 5.12
CA ARG A 9 -61.60 -28.28 5.59
C ARG A 9 -60.62 -28.15 4.43
N TYR A 10 -60.36 -26.92 3.99
CA TYR A 10 -59.24 -26.58 3.10
C TYR A 10 -58.11 -25.70 3.72
N PRO A 11 -57.92 -25.55 5.05
CA PRO A 11 -56.92 -24.59 5.53
C PRO A 11 -55.48 -25.12 5.55
N ALA A 12 -55.25 -26.40 5.89
CA ALA A 12 -53.89 -26.87 6.17
C ALA A 12 -53.05 -27.12 4.90
N LEU A 13 -53.64 -27.76 3.89
CA LEU A 13 -52.89 -28.22 2.71
C LEU A 13 -52.50 -27.06 1.77
N VAL A 14 -53.35 -26.04 1.68
CA VAL A 14 -53.06 -24.81 0.91
C VAL A 14 -51.99 -23.97 1.60
N VAL A 15 -52.03 -23.85 2.94
CA VAL A 15 -51.02 -23.11 3.71
C VAL A 15 -49.64 -23.79 3.61
N VAL A 16 -49.59 -25.13 3.66
CA VAL A 16 -48.34 -25.87 3.48
C VAL A 16 -47.76 -25.68 2.07
N LEU A 17 -48.59 -25.70 1.03
CA LEU A 17 -48.13 -25.48 -0.35
C LEU A 17 -47.60 -24.06 -0.57
N VAL A 18 -48.25 -23.04 -0.02
CA VAL A 18 -47.78 -21.65 -0.10
C VAL A 18 -46.46 -21.46 0.67
N ALA A 19 -46.34 -22.09 1.86
CA ALA A 19 -45.11 -22.03 2.64
C ALA A 19 -43.92 -22.72 1.93
N VAL A 20 -44.14 -23.87 1.29
CA VAL A 20 -43.11 -24.57 0.52
C VAL A 20 -42.72 -23.77 -0.72
N ALA A 21 -43.67 -23.15 -1.42
CA ALA A 21 -43.38 -22.27 -2.56
C ALA A 21 -42.59 -21.02 -2.15
N ALA A 22 -42.92 -20.40 -1.01
CA ALA A 22 -42.18 -19.25 -0.48
C ALA A 22 -40.75 -19.62 -0.05
N LEU A 23 -40.55 -20.79 0.57
CA LEU A 23 -39.23 -21.30 0.93
C LEU A 23 -38.39 -21.66 -0.32
N ALA A 24 -39.01 -22.25 -1.35
CA ALA A 24 -38.33 -22.55 -2.61
C ALA A 24 -37.92 -21.28 -3.36
N LEU A 25 -38.78 -20.25 -3.38
CA LEU A 25 -38.45 -18.94 -3.98
C LEU A 25 -37.39 -18.19 -3.17
N GLY A 26 -37.42 -18.26 -1.84
CA GLY A 26 -36.39 -17.68 -0.97
C GLY A 26 -35.04 -18.39 -1.13
N ALA A 27 -35.02 -19.72 -1.24
CA ALA A 27 -33.81 -20.49 -1.49
C ALA A 27 -33.23 -20.22 -2.88
N LEU A 28 -34.07 -20.12 -3.91
CA LEU A 28 -33.64 -19.80 -5.27
C LEU A 28 -33.16 -18.35 -5.39
N GLY A 29 -33.85 -17.40 -4.75
CA GLY A 29 -33.42 -16.00 -4.66
C GLY A 29 -32.10 -15.83 -3.89
N GLY A 30 -31.91 -16.60 -2.82
CA GLY A 30 -30.65 -16.65 -2.06
C GLY A 30 -29.50 -17.27 -2.86
N LEU A 31 -29.77 -18.27 -3.70
CA LEU A 31 -28.75 -18.88 -4.56
C LEU A 31 -28.33 -17.93 -5.69
N VAL A 32 -29.28 -17.22 -6.31
CA VAL A 32 -29.01 -16.25 -7.39
C VAL A 32 -28.37 -14.96 -6.86
N ALA A 33 -28.78 -14.48 -5.69
CA ALA A 33 -28.15 -13.33 -5.04
C ALA A 33 -26.76 -13.67 -4.46
N GLY A 34 -26.59 -14.89 -3.94
CA GLY A 34 -25.34 -15.42 -3.40
C GLY A 34 -24.26 -15.69 -4.45
N THR A 35 -24.64 -15.81 -5.72
CA THR A 35 -23.72 -15.91 -6.86
C THR A 35 -23.39 -14.55 -7.49
N SER A 36 -23.40 -13.48 -6.71
CA SER A 36 -22.80 -12.21 -7.14
C SER A 36 -21.30 -12.43 -7.35
N ILE A 37 -20.92 -12.85 -8.56
CA ILE A 37 -19.54 -12.88 -9.03
C ILE A 37 -19.06 -11.45 -8.91
N ARG A 38 -18.30 -11.13 -7.86
CA ARG A 38 -17.59 -9.85 -7.76
C ARG A 38 -16.63 -9.84 -8.92
N THR A 39 -16.93 -9.06 -9.96
CA THR A 39 -15.99 -8.80 -11.03
C THR A 39 -14.70 -8.29 -10.41
N PRO A 40 -13.52 -8.88 -10.70
CA PRO A 40 -12.26 -8.36 -10.21
C PRO A 40 -12.17 -6.88 -10.54
N GLN A 41 -11.88 -6.03 -9.55
CA GLN A 41 -11.68 -4.62 -9.82
C GLN A 41 -10.36 -4.46 -10.56
N VAL A 42 -10.45 -3.97 -11.78
CA VAL A 42 -9.31 -3.65 -12.64
C VAL A 42 -9.04 -2.16 -12.47
N ALA A 43 -7.80 -1.80 -12.16
CA ALA A 43 -7.41 -0.40 -12.11
C ALA A 43 -7.37 0.19 -13.52
N GLU A 44 -7.75 1.45 -13.63
CA GLU A 44 -7.72 2.21 -14.89
C GLU A 44 -6.52 3.15 -14.90
N GLU A 45 -6.14 3.63 -16.08
CA GLU A 45 -5.12 4.67 -16.19
C GLU A 45 -5.56 5.94 -15.42
N GLY A 46 -4.64 6.57 -14.70
CA GLY A 46 -4.93 7.74 -13.86
C GLY A 46 -5.59 7.45 -12.52
N SER A 47 -5.86 6.18 -12.18
CA SER A 47 -6.43 5.82 -10.87
C SER A 47 -5.39 5.92 -9.74
N VAL A 48 -5.87 5.97 -8.49
CA VAL A 48 -5.04 5.92 -7.27
C VAL A 48 -4.16 4.67 -7.28
N GLU A 49 -4.72 3.52 -7.65
CA GLU A 49 -4.01 2.25 -7.70
C GLU A 49 -2.84 2.27 -8.68
N ALA A 50 -3.07 2.81 -9.88
CA ALA A 50 -2.05 2.91 -10.91
C ALA A 50 -0.96 3.91 -10.50
N GLY A 51 -1.36 5.09 -10.01
CA GLY A 51 -0.45 6.13 -9.55
C GLY A 51 0.41 5.66 -8.36
N PHE A 52 -0.24 5.21 -7.28
CA PHE A 52 0.44 4.69 -6.09
C PHE A 52 1.39 3.55 -6.45
N SER A 53 0.95 2.58 -7.27
CA SER A 53 1.81 1.46 -7.65
C SER A 53 3.08 1.92 -8.35
N ARG A 54 3.00 2.90 -9.26
CA ARG A 54 4.16 3.40 -10.00
C ARG A 54 5.09 4.21 -9.11
N ASP A 55 4.52 5.11 -8.33
CA ASP A 55 5.29 6.04 -7.52
C ASP A 55 5.94 5.33 -6.34
N MET A 56 5.20 4.45 -5.65
CA MET A 56 5.75 3.66 -4.55
C MET A 56 6.79 2.63 -5.03
N GLN A 57 6.69 2.12 -6.27
CA GLN A 57 7.77 1.31 -6.86
C GLN A 57 9.08 2.10 -6.99
N ALA A 58 9.01 3.34 -7.48
CA ALA A 58 10.18 4.20 -7.62
C ALA A 58 10.76 4.58 -6.25
N HIS A 59 9.89 4.93 -5.30
CA HIS A 59 10.23 5.23 -3.92
C HIS A 59 10.94 4.04 -3.25
N HIS A 60 10.37 2.84 -3.32
CA HIS A 60 11.02 1.63 -2.80
C HIS A 60 12.33 1.28 -3.50
N ALA A 61 12.47 1.58 -4.80
CA ALA A 61 13.73 1.33 -5.51
C ALA A 61 14.87 2.19 -4.93
N GLN A 62 14.58 3.43 -4.50
CA GLN A 62 15.57 4.27 -3.81
C GLN A 62 15.93 3.71 -2.41
N ALA A 63 14.96 3.19 -1.66
CA ALA A 63 15.25 2.50 -0.39
C ALA A 63 16.17 1.28 -0.58
N VAL A 64 15.97 0.50 -1.65
CA VAL A 64 16.85 -0.62 -2.01
C VAL A 64 18.25 -0.13 -2.32
N GLU A 65 18.40 0.99 -3.03
CA GLU A 65 19.70 1.61 -3.31
C GLU A 65 20.43 2.03 -2.03
N LEU A 66 19.75 2.73 -1.12
CA LEU A 66 20.28 3.08 0.21
C LEU A 66 20.77 1.84 0.98
N ALA A 67 19.96 0.78 1.00
CA ALA A 67 20.29 -0.46 1.70
C ALA A 67 21.51 -1.17 1.09
N VAL A 68 21.66 -1.15 -0.24
CA VAL A 68 22.86 -1.69 -0.92
C VAL A 68 24.09 -0.85 -0.60
N LEU A 69 23.97 0.48 -0.61
CA LEU A 69 25.08 1.38 -0.27
C LEU A 69 25.56 1.13 1.16
N VAL A 70 24.67 1.19 2.16
CA VAL A 70 25.08 1.01 3.56
C VAL A 70 25.64 -0.38 3.82
N ARG A 71 25.16 -1.43 3.12
CA ARG A 71 25.76 -2.77 3.22
C ARG A 71 27.26 -2.77 2.89
N ASP A 72 27.69 -1.94 1.95
CA ASP A 72 29.10 -1.89 1.53
C ASP A 72 29.91 -0.89 2.36
N ARG A 73 29.26 0.08 3.01
CA ARG A 73 29.89 1.12 3.84
C ARG A 73 29.94 0.80 5.33
N SER A 74 29.02 -0.01 5.81
CA SER A 74 28.86 -0.35 7.22
C SER A 74 29.74 -1.53 7.65
N THR A 75 30.33 -1.39 8.83
CA THR A 75 30.96 -2.48 9.58
C THR A 75 30.07 -3.02 10.70
N ASP A 76 28.88 -2.46 10.90
CA ASP A 76 27.96 -2.82 11.97
C ASP A 76 26.97 -3.90 11.49
N GLU A 77 27.00 -5.07 12.14
CA GLU A 77 26.13 -6.20 11.76
C GLU A 77 24.64 -5.92 11.97
N GLU A 78 24.28 -5.10 12.95
CA GLU A 78 22.88 -4.73 13.21
C GLU A 78 22.33 -3.88 12.07
N VAL A 79 23.08 -2.85 11.66
CA VAL A 79 22.69 -1.98 10.53
C VAL A 79 22.60 -2.76 9.23
N ARG A 80 23.59 -3.63 8.95
CA ARG A 80 23.59 -4.48 7.75
C ARG A 80 22.39 -5.44 7.72
N THR A 81 22.00 -5.99 8.87
CA THR A 81 20.86 -6.90 8.98
C THR A 81 19.54 -6.17 8.71
N VAL A 82 19.33 -5.04 9.39
CA VAL A 82 18.14 -4.20 9.20
C VAL A 82 18.03 -3.70 7.75
N ALA A 83 19.13 -3.27 7.16
CA ALA A 83 19.18 -2.86 5.76
C ALA A 83 18.77 -4.00 4.80
N LEU A 84 19.25 -5.23 5.05
CA LEU A 84 18.88 -6.39 4.24
C LEU A 84 17.39 -6.75 4.38
N ASP A 85 16.84 -6.72 5.60
CA ASP A 85 15.43 -7.02 5.83
C ASP A 85 14.50 -6.02 5.14
N MET A 86 14.82 -4.73 5.22
CA MET A 86 14.12 -3.68 4.49
C MET A 86 14.25 -3.87 2.97
N LEU A 87 15.45 -4.14 2.46
CA LEU A 87 15.67 -4.40 1.03
C LEU A 87 14.78 -5.53 0.53
N LEU A 88 14.74 -6.67 1.24
CA LEU A 88 13.95 -7.83 0.84
C LEU A 88 12.45 -7.53 0.84
N THR A 89 11.97 -6.81 1.85
CA THR A 89 10.56 -6.40 1.98
C THR A 89 10.17 -5.44 0.86
N GLN A 90 10.92 -4.34 0.68
CA GLN A 90 10.67 -3.34 -0.35
C GLN A 90 10.73 -3.97 -1.76
N GLN A 91 11.70 -4.86 -2.01
CA GLN A 91 11.83 -5.54 -3.30
C GLN A 91 10.66 -6.47 -3.60
N ASN A 92 10.11 -7.15 -2.58
CA ASN A 92 8.90 -7.95 -2.72
C ASN A 92 7.69 -7.08 -3.08
N GLN A 93 7.52 -5.93 -2.41
CA GLN A 93 6.42 -5.00 -2.64
C GLN A 93 6.49 -4.37 -4.04
N ILE A 94 7.69 -4.03 -4.53
CA ILE A 94 7.93 -3.64 -5.94
C ILE A 94 7.38 -4.72 -6.88
N GLY A 95 7.70 -6.01 -6.61
CA GLY A 95 7.24 -7.13 -7.43
C GLY A 95 5.71 -7.26 -7.47
N GLN A 96 5.03 -7.04 -6.35
CA GLN A 96 3.57 -7.06 -6.25
C GLN A 96 2.95 -5.95 -7.11
N MET A 97 3.38 -4.70 -6.90
CA MET A 97 2.89 -3.54 -7.64
C MET A 97 3.15 -3.65 -9.14
N ALA A 98 4.34 -4.11 -9.54
CA ALA A 98 4.67 -4.38 -10.94
C ALA A 98 3.76 -5.46 -11.55
N SER A 99 3.43 -6.50 -10.77
CA SER A 99 2.54 -7.57 -11.21
C SER A 99 1.11 -7.07 -11.41
N TRP A 100 0.62 -6.19 -10.54
CA TRP A 100 -0.70 -5.61 -10.68
C TRP A 100 -0.83 -4.74 -11.92
N LEU A 101 0.12 -3.83 -12.16
CA LEU A 101 0.14 -3.01 -13.39
C LEU A 101 0.08 -3.88 -14.64
N ARG A 102 0.89 -4.96 -14.71
CA ARG A 102 0.83 -5.91 -15.84
C ARG A 102 -0.53 -6.62 -15.95
N THR A 103 -1.11 -7.03 -14.83
CA THR A 103 -2.40 -7.73 -14.80
C THR A 103 -3.54 -6.83 -15.25
N TRP A 104 -3.49 -5.54 -14.91
CA TRP A 104 -4.45 -4.53 -15.37
C TRP A 104 -4.19 -4.04 -16.80
N GLY A 105 -3.11 -4.51 -17.45
CA GLY A 105 -2.73 -4.07 -18.79
C GLY A 105 -2.18 -2.65 -18.84
N LEU A 106 -1.71 -2.11 -17.71
CA LEU A 106 -1.17 -0.77 -17.59
C LEU A 106 0.36 -0.78 -17.74
N PRO A 107 0.96 0.26 -18.35
CA PRO A 107 2.40 0.39 -18.45
C PRO A 107 3.03 0.66 -17.07
N ALA A 108 4.25 0.17 -16.89
CA ALA A 108 5.03 0.36 -15.66
C ALA A 108 5.39 1.84 -15.42
N ALA A 109 5.56 2.62 -16.49
CA ALA A 109 5.68 4.08 -16.42
C ALA A 109 4.32 4.72 -16.74
N GLY A 110 3.93 5.72 -15.95
CA GLY A 110 2.73 6.51 -16.20
C GLY A 110 2.99 7.67 -17.16
N VAL A 111 1.91 8.24 -17.69
CA VAL A 111 1.97 9.48 -18.48
C VAL A 111 1.82 10.74 -17.62
N ALA A 112 1.22 10.60 -16.43
CA ALA A 112 1.08 11.67 -15.47
C ALA A 112 2.39 11.90 -14.69
N PRO A 113 2.66 13.12 -14.21
CA PRO A 113 3.76 13.38 -13.29
C PRO A 113 3.62 12.53 -12.01
N PRO A 114 4.74 12.23 -11.32
CA PRO A 114 4.70 11.65 -9.99
C PRO A 114 3.76 12.42 -9.06
N MET A 115 3.09 11.71 -8.17
CA MET A 115 2.18 12.23 -7.15
C MET A 115 0.90 12.89 -7.67
N ALA A 116 0.66 12.92 -8.99
CA ALA A 116 -0.57 13.47 -9.56
C ALA A 116 -1.84 12.79 -8.99
N TRP A 117 -1.75 11.49 -8.69
CA TRP A 117 -2.85 10.69 -8.10
C TRP A 117 -3.21 11.09 -6.66
N MET A 118 -2.35 11.83 -5.95
CA MET A 118 -2.62 12.38 -4.61
C MET A 118 -3.32 13.75 -4.66
N SER A 119 -3.27 14.45 -5.79
CA SER A 119 -3.68 15.85 -5.89
C SER A 119 -5.19 16.06 -6.08
N GLU A 120 -5.95 15.04 -6.50
CA GLU A 120 -7.39 15.16 -6.76
C GLU A 120 -8.26 15.33 -5.48
N GLY A 121 -7.65 15.37 -4.29
CA GLY A 121 -8.31 15.48 -2.98
C GLY A 121 -8.14 16.80 -2.22
N GLY A 122 -7.42 17.81 -2.76
CA GLY A 122 -7.31 19.14 -2.14
C GLY A 122 -6.17 19.33 -1.13
N HIS A 123 -5.25 18.37 -1.00
CA HIS A 123 -3.97 18.57 -0.32
C HIS A 123 -2.91 18.86 -1.38
N GLY A 124 -2.75 20.15 -1.71
CA GLY A 124 -1.86 20.61 -2.77
C GLY A 124 -0.39 20.48 -2.40
N HIS A 125 0.33 19.61 -3.11
CA HIS A 125 1.80 19.63 -3.25
C HIS A 125 2.20 20.23 -4.60
N GLY A 126 1.43 21.24 -5.05
CA GLY A 126 1.42 21.73 -6.43
C GLY A 126 2.35 22.90 -6.73
N GLU A 127 3.51 23.01 -6.09
CA GLU A 127 4.46 24.09 -6.43
C GLU A 127 5.53 23.67 -7.45
N ASP A 128 5.84 22.38 -7.61
CA ASP A 128 6.87 21.93 -8.55
C ASP A 128 6.49 20.67 -9.33
N ALA A 129 5.55 20.77 -10.27
CA ALA A 129 5.24 19.68 -11.21
C ALA A 129 6.45 19.23 -12.08
N ASP A 130 7.52 20.03 -12.11
CA ASP A 130 8.78 19.75 -12.81
C ASP A 130 9.85 19.07 -11.93
N ALA A 131 9.56 18.83 -10.64
CA ALA A 131 10.48 18.17 -9.71
C ALA A 131 10.64 16.65 -9.96
N GLY A 132 9.80 16.05 -10.81
CA GLY A 132 9.86 14.62 -11.10
C GLY A 132 9.72 13.78 -9.82
N PHE A 133 10.61 12.81 -9.62
CA PHE A 133 10.59 11.97 -8.41
C PHE A 133 10.86 12.75 -7.11
N ALA A 134 11.51 13.92 -7.19
CA ALA A 134 11.74 14.74 -6.00
C ALA A 134 10.44 15.37 -5.44
N ALA A 135 9.32 15.27 -6.17
CA ALA A 135 7.99 15.59 -5.64
C ALA A 135 7.47 14.55 -4.64
N MET A 136 8.07 13.36 -4.56
CA MET A 136 7.65 12.34 -3.60
C MET A 136 8.12 12.71 -2.19
N PRO A 137 7.25 12.65 -1.17
CA PRO A 137 7.65 12.83 0.22
C PRO A 137 8.80 11.89 0.61
N GLY A 138 9.78 12.39 1.36
CA GLY A 138 10.92 11.60 1.82
C GLY A 138 11.92 11.19 0.73
N TRP A 139 11.78 11.67 -0.51
CA TRP A 139 12.73 11.37 -1.57
C TRP A 139 14.13 11.88 -1.21
N VAL A 140 15.12 10.98 -1.26
CA VAL A 140 16.50 11.29 -0.94
C VAL A 140 17.14 12.05 -2.09
N SER A 141 17.75 13.19 -1.79
CA SER A 141 18.42 14.03 -2.78
C SER A 141 19.67 13.35 -3.35
N ARG A 142 20.11 13.76 -4.55
CA ARG A 142 21.38 13.27 -5.12
C ARG A 142 22.59 13.59 -4.23
N GLU A 143 22.55 14.73 -3.54
CA GLU A 143 23.60 15.15 -2.62
C GLU A 143 23.65 14.23 -1.39
N ASP A 144 22.50 13.88 -0.81
CA ASP A 144 22.43 12.95 0.32
C ASP A 144 22.82 11.52 -0.07
N MET A 145 22.42 11.06 -1.27
CA MET A 145 22.87 9.77 -1.80
C MET A 145 24.40 9.74 -1.94
N ALA A 146 25.01 10.83 -2.44
CA ALA A 146 26.46 10.96 -2.53
C ALA A 146 27.11 11.00 -1.13
N ARG A 147 26.50 11.71 -0.18
CA ARG A 147 26.98 11.78 1.21
C ARG A 147 27.03 10.39 1.86
N LEU A 148 26.00 9.56 1.66
CA LEU A 148 26.03 8.16 2.12
C LEU A 148 27.09 7.34 1.36
N ALA A 149 27.19 7.52 0.04
CA ALA A 149 28.13 6.77 -0.78
C ALA A 149 29.60 7.09 -0.45
N ASP A 150 29.91 8.28 0.08
CA ASP A 150 31.27 8.71 0.42
C ASP A 150 31.62 8.46 1.91
N ALA A 151 30.65 8.10 2.75
CA ALA A 151 30.86 7.79 4.16
C ALA A 151 31.21 6.31 4.38
N ASP A 152 31.89 6.00 5.49
CA ASP A 152 32.22 4.63 5.91
C ASP A 152 32.02 4.47 7.43
N GLY A 153 31.76 3.24 7.87
CA GLY A 153 31.59 2.89 9.29
C GLY A 153 30.42 3.63 9.96
N ASP A 154 30.63 4.05 11.21
CA ASP A 154 29.61 4.71 12.05
C ASP A 154 28.96 5.94 11.38
N VAL A 155 29.73 6.70 10.61
CA VAL A 155 29.20 7.88 9.90
C VAL A 155 28.22 7.46 8.80
N ALA A 156 28.57 6.42 8.03
CA ALA A 156 27.66 5.86 7.02
C ALA A 156 26.40 5.26 7.65
N ASP A 157 26.54 4.58 8.79
CA ASP A 157 25.42 4.02 9.54
C ASP A 157 24.42 5.11 9.93
N ARG A 158 24.90 6.20 10.54
CA ARG A 158 24.06 7.30 11.00
C ARG A 158 23.38 8.04 9.84
N ILE A 159 24.12 8.33 8.77
CA ILE A 159 23.55 8.92 7.55
C ILE A 159 22.46 8.02 6.97
N PHE A 160 22.70 6.70 6.86
CA PHE A 160 21.70 5.77 6.36
C PHE A 160 20.44 5.77 7.22
N LEU A 161 20.59 5.72 8.54
CA LEU A 161 19.46 5.73 9.47
C LEU A 161 18.65 7.02 9.35
N GLU A 162 19.29 8.18 9.29
CA GLU A 162 18.63 9.47 9.07
C GLU A 162 17.83 9.51 7.77
N LEU A 163 18.47 9.12 6.67
CA LEU A 163 17.84 9.15 5.34
C LEU A 163 16.69 8.16 5.26
N MET A 164 16.85 6.95 5.79
CA MET A 164 15.80 5.93 5.77
C MET A 164 14.61 6.32 6.67
N ILE A 165 14.84 7.00 7.80
CA ILE A 165 13.75 7.55 8.64
C ILE A 165 12.90 8.53 7.83
N ALA A 166 13.52 9.54 7.21
CA ALA A 166 12.80 10.54 6.42
C ALA A 166 12.11 9.91 5.20
N HIS A 167 12.79 8.96 4.55
CA HIS A 167 12.24 8.19 3.44
C HIS A 167 10.99 7.42 3.87
N HIS A 168 11.05 6.68 4.98
CA HIS A 168 9.90 5.92 5.48
C HIS A 168 8.73 6.80 5.90
N GLU A 169 8.99 7.95 6.52
CA GLU A 169 7.93 8.91 6.87
C GLU A 169 7.16 9.37 5.63
N GLY A 170 7.88 9.65 4.53
CA GLY A 170 7.27 9.97 3.25
C GLY A 170 6.52 8.79 2.62
N GLY A 171 7.08 7.58 2.71
CA GLY A 171 6.42 6.35 2.26
C GLY A 171 5.10 6.08 3.00
N VAL A 172 5.07 6.35 4.31
CA VAL A 172 3.86 6.26 5.15
C VAL A 172 2.81 7.29 4.72
N GLU A 173 3.19 8.52 4.39
CA GLU A 173 2.26 9.53 3.87
C GLU A 173 1.56 9.03 2.60
N MET A 174 2.34 8.58 1.62
CA MET A 174 1.82 8.04 0.36
C MET A 174 0.94 6.80 0.60
N ALA A 175 1.34 5.90 1.49
CA ALA A 175 0.61 4.68 1.76
C ALA A 175 -0.72 4.93 2.49
N ARG A 176 -0.78 5.87 3.44
CA ARG A 176 -2.04 6.24 4.11
C ARG A 176 -3.05 6.79 3.12
N ASP A 177 -2.58 7.65 2.24
CA ASP A 177 -3.38 8.30 1.23
C ASP A 177 -3.95 7.29 0.20
N ALA A 178 -3.13 6.32 -0.23
CA ALA A 178 -3.58 5.19 -1.03
C ALA A 178 -4.55 4.26 -0.28
N ALA A 179 -4.30 3.98 1.01
CA ALA A 179 -5.18 3.16 1.84
C ALA A 179 -6.57 3.77 2.01
N GLU A 180 -6.67 5.11 2.05
CA GLU A 180 -7.94 5.82 2.15
C GLU A 180 -8.73 5.84 0.84
N ARG A 181 -8.05 6.02 -0.31
CA ARG A 181 -8.73 6.30 -1.58
C ARG A 181 -8.75 5.18 -2.60
N ALA A 182 -7.87 4.18 -2.48
CA ALA A 182 -7.87 3.05 -3.41
C ALA A 182 -9.18 2.27 -3.28
N ARG A 183 -9.69 1.81 -4.43
CA ARG A 183 -10.90 1.00 -4.54
C ARG A 183 -10.56 -0.49 -4.63
N VAL A 184 -9.41 -0.81 -5.24
CA VAL A 184 -8.92 -2.19 -5.34
C VAL A 184 -8.41 -2.68 -3.98
N GLU A 185 -9.10 -3.66 -3.41
CA GLU A 185 -8.85 -4.22 -2.07
C GLU A 185 -7.39 -4.64 -1.85
N GLN A 186 -6.73 -5.24 -2.84
CA GLN A 186 -5.34 -5.66 -2.74
C GLN A 186 -4.38 -4.47 -2.57
N VAL A 187 -4.68 -3.33 -3.21
CA VAL A 187 -3.88 -2.10 -3.07
C VAL A 187 -4.07 -1.51 -1.68
N THR A 188 -5.31 -1.40 -1.22
CA THR A 188 -5.62 -0.94 0.14
C THR A 188 -4.95 -1.82 1.19
N ALA A 189 -4.95 -3.14 1.00
CA ALA A 189 -4.32 -4.08 1.92
C ALA A 189 -2.79 -3.90 1.99
N LEU A 190 -2.13 -3.79 0.83
CA LEU A 190 -0.69 -3.52 0.78
C LEU A 190 -0.35 -2.16 1.40
N ALA A 191 -1.10 -1.12 1.06
CA ALA A 191 -0.88 0.22 1.58
C ALA A 191 -0.98 0.26 3.12
N ASN A 192 -2.00 -0.36 3.71
CA ASN A 192 -2.09 -0.52 5.17
C ASN A 192 -0.91 -1.33 5.75
N GLY A 193 -0.47 -2.38 5.06
CA GLY A 193 0.71 -3.16 5.45
C GLY A 193 1.99 -2.31 5.46
N ILE A 194 2.19 -1.48 4.44
CA ILE A 194 3.30 -0.54 4.33
C ILE A 194 3.28 0.45 5.50
N VAL A 195 2.13 1.05 5.81
CA VAL A 195 1.99 1.97 6.96
C VAL A 195 2.47 1.31 8.25
N VAL A 196 1.94 0.12 8.56
CA VAL A 196 2.28 -0.59 9.80
C VAL A 196 3.77 -0.94 9.86
N THR A 197 4.32 -1.50 8.78
CA THR A 197 5.72 -1.93 8.75
C THR A 197 6.67 -0.73 8.81
N GLN A 198 6.45 0.30 8.00
CA GLN A 198 7.36 1.45 7.97
C GLN A 198 7.28 2.31 9.25
N GLU A 199 6.13 2.39 9.94
CA GLU A 199 6.05 3.03 11.26
C GLU A 199 6.88 2.28 12.33
N GLN A 200 6.82 0.95 12.33
CA GLN A 200 7.61 0.12 13.24
C GLN A 200 9.11 0.22 12.94
N GLU A 201 9.47 0.16 11.65
CA GLU A 201 10.85 0.34 11.21
C GLU A 201 11.36 1.74 11.56
N THR A 202 10.57 2.80 11.34
CA THR A 202 10.94 4.17 11.72
C THR A 202 11.25 4.29 13.21
N ALA A 203 10.44 3.67 14.08
CA ALA A 203 10.68 3.67 15.52
C ALA A 203 11.99 2.95 15.88
N MET A 204 12.26 1.80 15.25
CA MET A 204 13.50 1.05 15.41
C MET A 204 14.71 1.85 14.92
N LEU A 205 14.66 2.40 13.71
CA LEU A 205 15.74 3.18 13.10
C LEU A 205 16.08 4.41 13.96
N ARG A 206 15.08 5.10 14.51
CA ARG A 206 15.29 6.22 15.47
C ARG A 206 16.04 5.77 16.71
N SER A 207 15.66 4.62 17.29
CA SER A 207 16.37 4.05 18.44
C SER A 207 17.82 3.69 18.09
N MET A 208 18.06 3.11 16.91
CA MET A 208 19.39 2.77 16.43
C MET A 208 20.26 4.01 16.22
N LEU A 209 19.67 5.09 15.70
CA LEU A 209 20.33 6.37 15.47
C LEU A 209 20.70 7.06 16.79
N GLU A 210 19.77 7.09 17.76
CA GLU A 210 20.04 7.64 19.09
C GLU A 210 21.17 6.87 19.79
N ALA A 211 21.16 5.54 19.71
CA ALA A 211 22.23 4.69 20.26
C ALA A 211 23.61 4.95 19.62
N ARG A 212 23.64 5.51 18.40
CA ARG A 212 24.85 5.88 17.64
C ARG A 212 25.19 7.37 17.75
N GLY A 213 24.64 8.07 18.73
CA GLY A 213 24.96 9.48 18.99
C GLY A 213 24.14 10.49 18.19
N GLY A 214 23.03 10.04 17.57
CA GLY A 214 22.09 10.90 16.86
C GLY A 214 22.55 11.31 15.46
N PRO A 215 21.92 12.31 14.84
CA PRO A 215 22.26 12.73 13.49
C PRO A 215 23.71 13.22 13.32
N VAL A 216 24.30 13.04 12.14
CA VAL A 216 25.58 13.61 11.75
C VAL A 216 25.38 15.10 11.43
N ASP A 217 26.19 15.97 12.03
CA ASP A 217 26.15 17.40 11.74
C ASP A 217 26.58 17.62 10.27
N PRO A 218 25.81 18.38 9.45
CA PRO A 218 26.21 18.67 8.07
C PRO A 218 27.61 19.30 7.92
N ALA A 219 28.18 19.85 9.00
CA ALA A 219 29.50 20.46 9.02
C ALA A 219 30.68 19.50 9.36
N GLY A 220 30.39 18.26 9.77
CA GLY A 220 31.38 17.28 10.24
C GLY A 220 31.61 17.31 11.75
#